data_AF-A0A376UA25-F1
#
_entry.id   AF-A0A376UA25-F1
#
_cell.length_a   1.000
_cell.length_b   1.000
_cell.length_c   1.000
_cell.angle_alpha   90.00
_cell.angle_beta   90.00
_cell.angle_gamma   90.00
#
_symmetry.space_group_name_H-M   'P 1'
#
loop_
_entity.id
_entity.type
_entity.pdbx_description
1 polymer ?
#
loop_
_entity_poly.entity_id
_entity_poly.type
_entity_poly.pdbx_seq_one_letter_code
_entity_poly.pdbx_strand_id
1 'polypeptide(L)'
;MVSCLSKLKYMVVIDPLVTETSTFWQNHGESNDVDPASIQTEVFRLPSTCFAEEDGSIANSGRWLLWHWKGQDAPGEARNDGEILAGIYHHLRELYQAEGGKGVEPLMKMSWNYKQPHEPQSDEVAKENNGYALEDLYDANGVLIAKKGQLLSSFAHLRDDGTTASSCWIYTGSWTEQGNQMANRDNSDPSGLGNTLGWAWAWPLNRRVLYNRASADINGKPWDPKRMLIQWNGSKWTGNDIPDFGNAAPGTPTGPFIMQPEGMGRLFAINKMAEGPFPEHYEPIETPLGTNPLHPNVVSNPVVRLYEQDALRMGKKEQFPYVGTTYRLTEHFHTWTKHALLNAIAQPEQFVEISETLAAAKGINNGDRVTVSSKRGFIRAVAVVTRRLKPLNVNGQQVETVGIPIHWGFEGVARKGYIANTLTPNVGDANSQTPEYKAFLVNIEKA
;
A
#
# COMPACT_ATOMS: atom_id res chain seq x y z
N MET A 1 18.23 4.00 -8.19
CA MET A 1 17.79 4.80 -7.03
C MET A 1 18.93 5.63 -6.44
N VAL A 2 19.98 5.01 -5.89
CA VAL A 2 21.13 5.72 -5.25
C VAL A 2 21.68 6.86 -6.11
N SER A 3 22.02 6.60 -7.39
CA SER A 3 22.50 7.64 -8.32
C SER A 3 21.54 8.83 -8.51
N CYS A 4 20.23 8.63 -8.37
CA CYS A 4 19.25 9.71 -8.44
C CYS A 4 19.21 10.51 -7.13
N LEU A 5 19.23 9.81 -5.98
CA LEU A 5 19.26 10.45 -4.66
C LEU A 5 20.52 11.30 -4.48
N SER A 6 21.67 10.87 -5.01
CA SER A 6 22.94 11.64 -4.96
C SER A 6 22.88 12.99 -5.66
N LYS A 7 21.85 13.26 -6.47
CA LYS A 7 21.65 14.54 -7.17
C LYS A 7 20.73 15.50 -6.40
N LEU A 8 20.08 15.03 -5.34
CA LEU A 8 19.30 15.88 -4.45
C LEU A 8 20.21 16.92 -3.80
N LYS A 9 19.66 18.10 -3.55
CA LYS A 9 20.33 19.13 -2.74
C LYS A 9 20.17 18.84 -1.26
N TYR A 10 18.95 18.53 -0.85
CA TYR A 10 18.63 18.11 0.51
C TYR A 10 17.69 16.91 0.49
N MET A 11 17.71 16.15 1.58
CA MET A 11 16.80 15.06 1.86
C MET A 11 16.45 15.04 3.36
N VAL A 12 15.16 14.90 3.68
CA VAL A 12 14.67 14.74 5.05
C VAL A 12 14.11 13.32 5.18
N VAL A 13 14.60 12.57 6.17
CA VAL A 13 14.10 11.24 6.53
C VAL A 13 13.50 11.33 7.93
N ILE A 14 12.26 10.89 8.07
CA ILE A 14 11.53 10.80 9.34
C ILE A 14 11.19 9.32 9.53
N ASP A 15 11.78 8.68 10.53
CA ASP A 15 11.63 7.23 10.76
C ASP A 15 12.03 6.88 12.21
N PRO A 16 11.42 5.86 12.85
CA PRO A 16 11.85 5.37 14.16
C PRO A 16 13.16 4.57 14.11
N LEU A 17 13.66 4.23 12.92
CA LEU A 17 14.85 3.39 12.73
C LEU A 17 15.85 3.99 11.74
N VAL A 18 17.05 3.41 11.78
CA VAL A 18 18.02 3.56 10.69
C VAL A 18 17.48 2.84 9.46
N THR A 19 17.51 3.52 8.31
CA THR A 19 17.10 2.95 7.01
C THR A 19 18.23 3.09 5.99
N GLU A 20 18.28 2.16 5.04
CA GLU A 20 19.20 2.23 3.89
C GLU A 20 19.09 3.55 3.11
N THR A 21 17.89 4.13 3.04
CA THR A 21 17.68 5.45 2.42
C THR A 21 18.41 6.53 3.20
N SER A 22 18.35 6.53 4.54
CA SER A 22 19.02 7.55 5.36
C SER A 22 20.55 7.53 5.26
N THR A 23 21.13 6.38 4.89
CA THR A 23 22.57 6.15 4.75
C THR A 23 23.00 5.86 3.31
N PHE A 24 22.19 6.24 2.31
CA PHE A 24 22.48 5.98 0.88
C PHE A 24 23.82 6.58 0.41
N TRP A 25 24.29 7.63 1.08
CA TRP A 25 25.53 8.35 0.81
C TRP A 25 26.78 7.69 1.42
N GLN A 26 26.59 6.68 2.29
CA GLN A 26 27.66 6.00 3.00
C GLN A 26 28.11 4.75 2.24
N ASN A 27 29.43 4.53 2.13
CA ASN A 27 29.97 3.31 1.54
C ASN A 27 29.71 2.10 2.46
N HIS A 28 29.22 1.01 1.88
CA HIS A 28 28.98 -0.26 2.56
C HIS A 28 29.58 -1.44 1.80
N GLY A 29 30.71 -1.24 1.10
CA GLY A 29 31.28 -2.23 0.18
C GLY A 29 30.31 -2.54 -0.97
N GLU A 30 30.31 -3.78 -1.48
CA GLU A 30 29.44 -4.15 -2.61
C GLU A 30 27.94 -3.91 -2.36
N SER A 31 27.47 -3.87 -1.10
CA SER A 31 26.07 -3.60 -0.76
C SER A 31 25.63 -2.16 -1.06
N ASN A 32 26.56 -1.20 -0.98
CA ASN A 32 26.35 0.20 -1.38
C ASN A 32 27.72 0.85 -1.69
N ASP A 33 28.23 0.57 -2.89
CA ASP A 33 29.56 1.03 -3.28
C ASP A 33 29.50 2.47 -3.82
N VAL A 34 29.59 3.43 -2.90
CA VAL A 34 29.53 4.86 -3.19
C VAL A 34 30.74 5.57 -2.61
N ASP A 35 31.07 6.72 -3.16
CA ASP A 35 32.04 7.65 -2.57
C ASP A 35 31.29 8.79 -1.87
N PRO A 36 31.30 8.86 -0.52
CA PRO A 36 30.66 9.95 0.20
C PRO A 36 31.16 11.34 -0.22
N ALA A 37 32.45 11.47 -0.58
CA ALA A 37 33.02 12.76 -0.98
C ALA A 37 32.43 13.28 -2.30
N SER A 38 31.88 12.39 -3.13
CA SER A 38 31.20 12.74 -4.39
C SER A 38 29.74 13.14 -4.20
N ILE A 39 29.13 12.86 -3.04
CA ILE A 39 27.70 13.08 -2.78
C ILE A 39 27.50 14.32 -1.93
N GLN A 40 26.92 15.36 -2.54
CA GLN A 40 26.77 16.69 -1.92
C GLN A 40 25.40 16.91 -1.26
N THR A 41 24.60 15.86 -1.11
CA THR A 41 23.24 15.98 -0.56
C THR A 41 23.30 16.21 0.95
N GLU A 42 22.65 17.27 1.42
CA GLU A 42 22.43 17.50 2.85
C GLU A 42 21.32 16.55 3.34
N VAL A 43 21.64 15.67 4.30
CA VAL A 43 20.69 14.68 4.82
C VAL A 43 20.33 14.99 6.25
N PHE A 44 19.05 15.26 6.50
CA PHE A 44 18.47 15.42 7.83
C PHE A 44 17.75 14.12 8.20
N ARG A 45 18.14 13.51 9.32
CA ARG A 45 17.48 12.32 9.85
C ARG A 45 16.82 12.65 11.18
N LEU A 46 15.50 12.72 11.19
CA LEU A 46 14.69 13.13 12.31
C LEU A 46 14.06 11.88 12.96
N PRO A 47 14.32 11.60 14.24
CA PRO A 47 13.80 10.40 14.89
C PRO A 47 12.32 10.56 15.20
N SER A 48 11.49 9.64 14.69
CA SER A 48 10.06 9.58 15.04
C SER A 48 9.75 8.44 16.02
N THR A 49 8.53 8.48 16.52
CA THR A 49 7.82 7.42 17.25
C THR A 49 7.57 6.17 16.38
N CYS A 50 7.24 5.06 17.04
CA CYS A 50 6.64 3.88 16.42
C CYS A 50 5.18 3.67 16.88
N PHE A 51 4.53 2.64 16.34
CA PHE A 51 3.11 2.33 16.61
C PHE A 51 2.73 2.15 18.10
N ALA A 52 3.70 1.87 18.97
CA ALA A 52 3.47 1.65 20.41
C ALA A 52 3.59 2.95 21.24
N GLU A 53 3.98 4.06 20.63
CA GLU A 53 4.36 5.30 21.30
C GLU A 53 3.36 6.45 21.04
N GLU A 54 2.27 6.14 20.34
CA GLU A 54 1.18 7.06 20.03
C GLU A 54 -0.18 6.37 20.19
N ASP A 55 -1.23 7.17 20.38
CA ASP A 55 -2.60 6.78 20.10
C ASP A 55 -3.03 7.26 18.71
N GLY A 56 -3.94 6.54 18.08
CA GLY A 56 -4.41 6.88 16.73
C GLY A 56 -5.19 5.76 16.08
N SER A 57 -5.45 5.90 14.78
CA SER A 57 -6.19 4.91 14.00
C SER A 57 -5.43 4.46 12.76
N ILE A 58 -5.51 3.17 12.44
CA ILE A 58 -5.06 2.61 11.16
C ILE A 58 -6.18 1.79 10.52
N ALA A 59 -6.23 1.77 9.18
CA ALA A 59 -7.21 0.98 8.43
C ALA A 59 -6.61 -0.38 8.00
N ASN A 60 -7.24 -1.49 8.38
CA ASN A 60 -6.83 -2.81 7.90
C ASN A 60 -7.37 -3.09 6.48
N SER A 61 -6.98 -4.24 5.90
CA SER A 61 -7.42 -4.68 4.57
C SER A 61 -8.95 -4.81 4.43
N GLY A 62 -9.64 -5.15 5.52
CA GLY A 62 -11.10 -5.21 5.61
C GLY A 62 -11.79 -3.85 5.73
N ARG A 63 -11.05 -2.73 5.61
CA ARG A 63 -11.50 -1.34 5.77
C ARG A 63 -11.85 -0.93 7.20
N TRP A 64 -11.45 -1.72 8.20
CA TRP A 64 -11.74 -1.39 9.61
C TRP A 64 -10.73 -0.37 10.10
N LEU A 65 -11.22 0.82 10.48
CA LEU A 65 -10.45 1.81 11.20
C LEU A 65 -10.38 1.36 12.66
N LEU A 66 -9.19 0.99 13.10
CA LEU A 66 -8.93 0.45 14.42
C LEU A 66 -8.17 1.48 15.25
N TRP A 67 -8.74 1.88 16.39
CA TRP A 67 -8.04 2.71 17.35
C TRP A 67 -7.00 1.90 18.14
N HIS A 68 -5.86 2.52 18.45
CA HIS A 68 -4.84 2.00 19.37
C HIS A 68 -4.43 3.08 20.36
N TRP A 69 -3.74 2.68 21.43
CA TRP A 69 -3.35 3.55 22.53
C TRP A 69 -1.85 3.45 22.79
N LYS A 70 -1.26 4.60 23.12
CA LYS A 70 0.13 4.74 23.52
C LYS A 70 0.48 3.85 24.73
N GLY A 71 1.60 3.14 24.66
CA GLY A 71 2.11 2.28 25.72
C GLY A 71 3.34 2.82 26.46
N GLN A 72 4.15 3.66 25.81
CA GLN A 72 5.35 4.30 26.37
C GLN A 72 5.69 5.58 25.62
N ASP A 73 6.59 6.41 26.15
CA ASP A 73 7.24 7.47 25.37
C ASP A 73 8.35 6.90 24.47
N ALA A 74 8.66 7.63 23.39
CA ALA A 74 9.68 7.25 22.43
C ALA A 74 11.11 7.40 23.00
N PRO A 75 12.10 6.65 22.48
CA PRO A 75 13.47 6.69 22.98
C PRO A 75 14.18 8.01 22.65
N GLY A 76 15.02 8.47 23.60
CA GLY A 76 15.87 9.65 23.40
C GLY A 76 15.05 10.93 23.25
N GLU A 77 15.21 11.61 22.11
CA GLU A 77 14.53 12.86 21.78
C GLU A 77 13.56 12.68 20.59
N ALA A 78 13.17 11.43 20.31
CA ALA A 78 12.18 11.13 19.28
C ALA A 78 10.86 11.85 19.56
N ARG A 79 10.20 12.32 18.50
CA ARG A 79 8.91 13.03 18.57
C ARG A 79 7.88 12.33 17.71
N ASN A 80 6.60 12.57 17.99
CA ASN A 80 5.55 12.04 17.13
C ASN A 80 5.60 12.68 15.73
N ASP A 81 5.12 11.97 14.70
CA ASP A 81 5.18 12.46 13.32
C ASP A 81 4.49 13.83 13.15
N GLY A 82 3.40 14.07 13.87
CA GLY A 82 2.65 15.33 13.87
C GLY A 82 3.46 16.51 14.41
N GLU A 83 4.22 16.33 15.49
CA GLU A 83 5.12 17.33 16.07
C GLU A 83 6.27 17.69 15.13
N ILE A 84 6.85 16.69 14.44
CA ILE A 84 7.94 16.91 13.49
C ILE A 84 7.44 17.75 12.31
N LEU A 85 6.28 17.38 11.75
CA LEU A 85 5.63 18.15 10.69
C LEU A 85 5.29 19.56 11.15
N ALA A 86 4.70 19.72 12.34
CA ALA A 86 4.33 21.02 12.90
C ALA A 86 5.56 21.92 13.07
N GLY A 87 6.67 21.39 13.60
CA GLY A 87 7.92 22.13 13.73
C GLY A 87 8.42 22.69 12.40
N ILE A 88 8.52 21.84 11.37
CA ILE A 88 8.96 22.27 10.04
C ILE A 88 7.97 23.28 9.43
N TYR A 89 6.67 23.00 9.54
CA TYR A 89 5.60 23.78 8.92
C TYR A 89 5.48 25.19 9.51
N HIS A 90 5.57 25.34 10.84
CA HIS A 90 5.48 26.64 11.51
C HIS A 90 6.71 27.50 11.25
N HIS A 91 7.91 26.93 11.33
CA HIS A 91 9.13 27.65 10.96
C HIS A 91 9.06 28.15 9.51
N LEU A 92 8.58 27.32 8.57
CA LEU A 92 8.41 27.72 7.18
C LEU A 92 7.39 28.87 7.04
N ARG A 93 6.23 28.77 7.68
CA ARG A 93 5.18 29.80 7.59
C ARG A 93 5.60 31.15 8.19
N GLU A 94 6.34 31.14 9.29
CA GLU A 94 6.90 32.36 9.88
C GLU A 94 7.90 33.03 8.94
N LEU A 95 8.75 32.27 8.23
CA LEU A 95 9.62 32.83 7.20
C LEU A 95 8.81 33.48 6.07
N TYR A 96 7.78 32.80 5.56
CA TYR A 96 6.89 33.37 4.53
C TYR A 96 6.12 34.60 5.02
N GLN A 97 5.77 34.65 6.30
CA GLN A 97 5.10 35.78 6.93
C GLN A 97 6.03 37.01 7.04
N ALA A 98 7.30 36.79 7.37
CA ALA A 98 8.29 37.85 7.54
C ALA A 98 8.91 38.33 6.21
N GLU A 99 9.17 37.41 5.28
CA GLU A 99 9.97 37.65 4.08
C GLU A 99 9.13 37.68 2.79
N GLY A 100 7.89 37.21 2.83
CA GLY A 100 7.08 36.95 1.64
C GLY A 100 7.66 35.82 0.78
N GLY A 101 7.21 35.73 -0.47
CA GLY A 101 7.69 34.70 -1.40
C GLY A 101 6.69 34.33 -2.48
N LYS A 102 7.00 33.25 -3.21
CA LYS A 102 6.07 32.69 -4.21
C LYS A 102 5.07 31.76 -3.52
N GLY A 103 3.79 31.88 -3.88
CA GLY A 103 2.76 30.95 -3.38
C GLY A 103 2.42 31.13 -1.89
N VAL A 104 2.56 32.35 -1.35
CA VAL A 104 2.27 32.65 0.06
C VAL A 104 0.82 32.30 0.42
N GLU A 105 -0.15 32.78 -0.34
CA GLU A 105 -1.57 32.61 -0.02
C GLU A 105 -1.99 31.14 0.17
N PRO A 106 -1.74 30.21 -0.78
CA PRO A 106 -2.13 28.81 -0.58
C PRO A 106 -1.45 28.14 0.61
N LEU A 107 -0.19 28.50 0.92
CA LEU A 107 0.50 28.01 2.11
C LEU A 107 -0.16 28.52 3.40
N MET A 108 -0.42 29.83 3.47
CA MET A 108 -0.90 30.49 4.68
C MET A 108 -2.40 30.27 4.94
N LYS A 109 -3.18 29.92 3.91
CA LYS A 109 -4.63 29.67 4.04
C LYS A 109 -4.97 28.25 4.47
N MET A 110 -4.03 27.30 4.41
CA MET A 110 -4.23 25.98 4.99
C MET A 110 -4.40 26.12 6.52
N SER A 111 -5.48 25.54 7.04
CA SER A 111 -5.79 25.58 8.47
C SER A 111 -4.86 24.65 9.27
N TRP A 112 -4.52 25.08 10.48
CA TRP A 112 -3.80 24.28 11.47
C TRP A 112 -4.41 24.53 12.85
N ASN A 113 -5.69 24.16 12.99
CA ASN A 113 -6.56 24.60 14.08
C ASN A 113 -6.57 23.61 15.25
N TYR A 114 -5.39 23.34 15.80
CA TYR A 114 -5.21 22.41 16.93
C TYR A 114 -5.00 23.19 18.23
N LYS A 115 -5.45 22.63 19.37
CA LYS A 115 -5.33 23.32 20.68
C LYS A 115 -3.89 23.70 21.00
N GLN A 116 -2.96 22.80 20.71
CA GLN A 116 -1.52 23.06 20.71
C GLN A 116 -1.03 22.94 19.26
N PRO A 117 -0.79 24.05 18.54
CA PRO A 117 -0.37 24.00 17.14
C PRO A 117 0.91 23.18 16.90
N HIS A 118 1.81 23.09 17.88
CA HIS A 118 3.03 22.28 17.77
C HIS A 118 2.82 20.80 18.13
N GLU A 119 1.67 20.43 18.68
CA GLU A 119 1.32 19.08 19.15
C GLU A 119 -0.13 18.75 18.73
N PRO A 120 -0.42 18.55 17.43
CA PRO A 120 -1.75 18.14 17.00
C PRO A 120 -2.13 16.79 17.60
N GLN A 121 -3.27 16.70 18.28
CA GLN A 121 -3.69 15.44 18.89
C GLN A 121 -4.45 14.56 17.88
N SER A 122 -4.24 13.24 17.97
CA SER A 122 -4.87 12.24 17.09
C SER A 122 -6.40 12.31 17.09
N ASP A 123 -7.01 12.64 18.23
CA ASP A 123 -8.47 12.77 18.33
C ASP A 123 -9.02 14.01 17.63
N GLU A 124 -8.28 15.13 17.61
CA GLU A 124 -8.64 16.33 16.88
C GLU A 124 -8.67 16.05 15.37
N VAL A 125 -7.61 15.44 14.84
CA VAL A 125 -7.50 15.08 13.41
C VAL A 125 -8.52 14.01 13.02
N ALA A 126 -8.74 13.01 13.87
CA ALA A 126 -9.76 11.98 13.62
C ALA A 126 -11.18 12.58 13.54
N LYS A 127 -11.47 13.57 14.36
CA LYS A 127 -12.74 14.31 14.34
C LYS A 127 -12.86 15.22 13.11
N GLU A 128 -11.78 15.85 12.65
CA GLU A 128 -11.75 16.58 11.37
C GLU A 128 -12.05 15.64 10.18
N ASN A 129 -11.46 14.43 10.19
CA ASN A 129 -11.72 13.40 9.19
C ASN A 129 -13.19 12.97 9.19
N ASN A 130 -13.76 12.71 10.37
CA ASN A 130 -15.18 12.41 10.49
C ASN A 130 -16.04 13.55 9.93
N GLY A 131 -15.76 14.78 10.37
CA GLY A 131 -16.44 15.98 9.93
C GLY A 131 -17.47 16.53 10.91
N TYR A 132 -17.82 17.80 10.68
CA TYR A 132 -18.64 18.64 11.52
C TYR A 132 -19.75 19.36 10.73
N ALA A 133 -20.86 19.62 11.40
CA ALA A 133 -21.84 20.61 10.98
C ALA A 133 -21.34 22.03 11.34
N LEU A 134 -21.19 22.91 10.35
CA LEU A 134 -20.76 24.30 10.55
C LEU A 134 -21.94 25.25 10.82
N GLU A 135 -23.16 24.79 10.53
CA GLU A 135 -24.43 25.44 10.85
C GLU A 135 -25.45 24.38 11.32
N ASP A 136 -26.59 24.80 11.87
CA ASP A 136 -27.70 23.89 12.15
C ASP A 136 -28.23 23.32 10.82
N LEU A 137 -28.29 21.99 10.74
CA LEU A 137 -28.69 21.26 9.53
C LEU A 137 -30.09 20.70 9.72
N TYR A 138 -30.95 20.86 8.70
CA TYR A 138 -32.31 20.34 8.68
C TYR A 138 -32.52 19.39 7.50
N ASP A 139 -33.37 18.38 7.66
CA ASP A 139 -33.85 17.56 6.55
C ASP A 139 -34.91 18.32 5.71
N ALA A 140 -35.39 17.70 4.64
CA ALA A 140 -36.40 18.28 3.76
C ALA A 140 -37.75 18.53 4.44
N ASN A 141 -38.01 17.93 5.60
CA ASN A 141 -39.24 18.09 6.38
C ASN A 141 -39.09 19.17 7.47
N GLY A 142 -37.94 19.83 7.56
CA GLY A 142 -37.65 20.83 8.59
C GLY A 142 -37.27 20.22 9.95
N VAL A 143 -36.90 18.94 10.00
CA VAL A 143 -36.40 18.28 11.21
C VAL A 143 -34.90 18.52 11.34
N LEU A 144 -34.46 19.00 12.50
CA LEU A 144 -33.04 19.18 12.80
C LEU A 144 -32.30 17.83 12.77
N ILE A 145 -31.26 17.71 11.94
CA ILE A 145 -30.43 16.50 11.81
C ILE A 145 -29.06 16.63 12.49
N ALA A 146 -28.53 17.85 12.63
CA ALA A 146 -27.30 18.13 13.39
C ALA A 146 -27.29 19.61 13.81
N LYS A 147 -26.77 19.91 15.01
CA LYS A 147 -26.52 21.28 15.43
C LYS A 147 -25.15 21.77 14.98
N LYS A 148 -25.01 23.09 14.82
CA LYS A 148 -23.72 23.75 14.62
C LYS A 148 -22.69 23.29 15.66
N GLY A 149 -21.50 22.91 15.17
CA GLY A 149 -20.37 22.43 15.96
C GLY A 149 -20.39 20.95 16.31
N GLN A 150 -21.46 20.21 15.99
CA GLN A 150 -21.52 18.77 16.25
C GLN A 150 -20.80 17.94 15.20
N LEU A 151 -20.30 16.78 15.61
CA LEU A 151 -19.77 15.77 14.71
C LEU A 151 -20.88 15.12 13.89
N LEU A 152 -20.62 14.95 12.59
CA LEU A 152 -21.57 14.31 11.68
C LEU A 152 -21.60 12.79 11.91
N SER A 153 -22.78 12.19 11.81
CA SER A 153 -22.98 10.74 12.01
C SER A 153 -22.98 9.93 10.71
N SER A 154 -23.14 10.58 9.56
CA SER A 154 -23.16 9.95 8.24
C SER A 154 -22.75 10.95 7.17
N PHE A 155 -22.02 10.50 6.15
CA PHE A 155 -21.70 11.33 4.99
C PHE A 155 -22.94 11.78 4.21
N ALA A 156 -24.10 11.15 4.43
CA ALA A 156 -25.38 11.59 3.86
C ALA A 156 -25.81 12.98 4.35
N HIS A 157 -25.19 13.50 5.42
CA HIS A 157 -25.45 14.85 5.92
C HIS A 157 -24.53 15.91 5.32
N LEU A 158 -23.48 15.51 4.58
CA LEU A 158 -22.58 16.47 3.92
C LEU A 158 -23.33 17.26 2.85
N ARG A 159 -22.94 18.53 2.70
CA ARG A 159 -23.49 19.51 1.77
C ARG A 159 -22.40 20.21 0.98
N ASP A 160 -22.78 20.76 -0.17
CA ASP A 160 -21.92 21.49 -1.10
C ASP A 160 -22.01 23.02 -0.96
N ASP A 161 -22.72 23.50 0.07
CA ASP A 161 -23.00 24.92 0.34
C ASP A 161 -22.07 25.55 1.40
N GLY A 162 -21.06 24.80 1.85
CA GLY A 162 -20.12 25.23 2.89
C GLY A 162 -20.63 25.11 4.32
N THR A 163 -21.81 24.52 4.55
CA THR A 163 -22.36 24.32 5.92
C THR A 163 -21.87 23.04 6.61
N THR A 164 -21.05 22.23 5.93
CA THR A 164 -20.42 21.03 6.50
C THR A 164 -18.94 20.96 6.14
N ALA A 165 -18.13 20.41 7.04
CA ALA A 165 -16.72 20.15 6.79
C ALA A 165 -16.40 18.67 7.07
N SER A 166 -15.55 18.06 6.25
CA SER A 166 -14.94 16.74 6.48
C SER A 166 -13.69 16.63 5.62
N SER A 167 -12.55 16.26 6.20
CA SER A 167 -11.32 15.99 5.43
C SER A 167 -11.29 14.58 4.83
N CYS A 168 -12.22 13.69 5.21
CA CYS A 168 -12.36 12.36 4.61
C CYS A 168 -13.81 11.87 4.66
N TRP A 169 -14.58 12.16 3.61
CA TRP A 169 -16.04 11.89 3.60
C TRP A 169 -16.40 10.42 3.87
N ILE A 170 -15.59 9.45 3.40
CA ILE A 170 -15.84 8.02 3.64
C ILE A 170 -15.69 7.63 5.11
N TYR A 171 -15.09 8.48 5.96
CA TYR A 171 -14.87 8.26 7.39
C TYR A 171 -15.94 8.93 8.26
N THR A 172 -16.88 9.69 7.69
CA THR A 172 -18.01 10.21 8.46
C THR A 172 -18.84 9.07 9.04
N GLY A 173 -18.94 9.03 10.37
CA GLY A 173 -19.48 7.92 11.16
C GLY A 173 -18.43 7.23 12.05
N SER A 174 -17.14 7.47 11.84
CA SER A 174 -16.04 6.87 12.61
C SER A 174 -15.87 7.45 14.02
N TRP A 175 -16.12 8.75 14.19
CA TRP A 175 -16.15 9.43 15.50
C TRP A 175 -17.30 10.42 15.51
N THR A 176 -18.39 10.07 16.18
CA THR A 176 -19.63 10.86 16.17
C THR A 176 -19.89 11.48 17.54
N GLU A 177 -21.02 12.17 17.70
CA GLU A 177 -21.53 12.56 19.03
C GLU A 177 -21.72 11.36 19.98
N GLN A 178 -21.83 10.13 19.45
CA GLN A 178 -21.87 8.90 20.27
C GLN A 178 -20.48 8.42 20.70
N GLY A 179 -19.41 9.15 20.35
CA GLY A 179 -18.03 8.81 20.67
C GLY A 179 -17.26 8.13 19.53
N ASN A 180 -16.05 7.70 19.87
CA ASN A 180 -15.11 7.08 18.95
C ASN A 180 -15.52 5.63 18.63
N GLN A 181 -16.07 5.40 17.44
CA GLN A 181 -16.52 4.07 16.99
C GLN A 181 -15.35 3.16 16.63
N MET A 182 -14.21 3.73 16.23
CA MET A 182 -12.98 2.97 15.91
C MET A 182 -12.41 2.25 17.13
N ALA A 183 -12.80 2.69 18.34
CA ALA A 183 -12.42 2.09 19.61
C ALA A 183 -13.44 1.04 20.12
N ASN A 184 -14.51 0.75 19.38
CA ASN A 184 -15.49 -0.26 19.79
C ASN A 184 -14.86 -1.66 19.89
N ARG A 185 -15.27 -2.45 20.89
CA ARG A 185 -14.68 -3.78 21.20
C ARG A 185 -15.73 -4.89 21.36
N ASP A 186 -16.91 -4.73 20.78
CA ASP A 186 -17.94 -5.77 20.79
C ASP A 186 -17.69 -6.79 19.67
N ASN A 187 -17.31 -8.01 20.03
CA ASN A 187 -17.01 -9.10 19.09
C ASN A 187 -18.20 -10.03 18.82
N SER A 188 -19.43 -9.59 19.14
CA SER A 188 -20.64 -10.37 18.90
C SER A 188 -20.81 -10.66 17.39
N ASP A 189 -21.11 -11.92 17.08
CA ASP A 189 -21.54 -12.39 15.75
C ASP A 189 -22.86 -13.16 15.88
N PRO A 190 -24.00 -12.46 15.90
CA PRO A 190 -25.31 -13.11 16.06
C PRO A 190 -25.67 -14.07 14.93
N SER A 191 -25.06 -13.88 13.75
CA SER A 191 -25.37 -14.64 12.54
C SER A 191 -24.60 -15.95 12.43
N GLY A 192 -23.46 -16.06 13.10
CA GLY A 192 -22.49 -17.16 12.92
C GLY A 192 -21.65 -17.07 11.63
N LEU A 193 -21.73 -15.96 10.88
CA LEU A 193 -21.01 -15.76 9.62
C LEU A 193 -19.66 -15.04 9.79
N GLY A 194 -19.27 -14.72 11.02
CA GLY A 194 -18.06 -13.98 11.36
C GLY A 194 -18.18 -12.46 11.17
N ASN A 195 -19.40 -11.89 11.13
CA ASN A 195 -19.61 -10.47 10.89
C ASN A 195 -19.82 -9.68 12.19
N THR A 196 -18.77 -9.01 12.67
CA THR A 196 -18.76 -8.35 13.99
C THR A 196 -18.93 -6.83 13.88
N LEU A 197 -20.16 -6.37 13.60
CA LEU A 197 -20.50 -4.94 13.42
C LEU A 197 -20.11 -4.04 14.61
N GLY A 198 -20.03 -4.60 15.81
CA GLY A 198 -19.65 -3.90 17.04
C GLY A 198 -18.14 -3.82 17.29
N TRP A 199 -17.30 -4.41 16.43
CA TRP A 199 -15.85 -4.35 16.59
C TRP A 199 -15.27 -3.28 15.68
N ALA A 200 -14.70 -2.24 16.29
CA ALA A 200 -14.23 -1.03 15.64
C ALA A 200 -15.28 -0.42 14.67
N TRP A 201 -14.82 0.20 13.59
CA TRP A 201 -15.71 0.78 12.58
C TRP A 201 -15.14 0.60 11.18
N ALA A 202 -15.95 0.15 10.22
CA ALA A 202 -15.53 -0.02 8.82
C ALA A 202 -16.08 1.08 7.92
N TRP A 203 -15.30 1.55 6.94
CA TRP A 203 -15.85 2.41 5.89
C TRP A 203 -16.33 1.58 4.69
N PRO A 204 -17.41 1.97 4.00
CA PRO A 204 -18.31 3.07 4.31
C PRO A 204 -19.43 2.68 5.30
N LEU A 205 -19.82 3.57 6.22
CA LEU A 205 -20.97 3.43 7.15
C LEU A 205 -21.09 2.05 7.83
N ASN A 206 -19.97 1.53 8.32
CA ASN A 206 -19.85 0.23 9.01
C ASN A 206 -20.23 -1.00 8.16
N ARG A 207 -20.35 -0.86 6.83
CA ARG A 207 -20.62 -1.96 5.89
C ARG A 207 -19.40 -2.87 5.77
N ARG A 208 -19.54 -4.12 6.21
CA ARG A 208 -18.42 -5.06 6.27
C ARG A 208 -18.22 -5.79 4.96
N VAL A 209 -19.31 -6.15 4.28
CA VAL A 209 -19.29 -6.77 2.95
C VAL A 209 -19.81 -5.78 1.92
N LEU A 210 -18.93 -5.25 1.08
CA LEU A 210 -19.33 -4.38 -0.03
C LEU A 210 -20.20 -5.15 -1.03
N TYR A 211 -21.10 -4.42 -1.71
CA TYR A 211 -21.99 -4.95 -2.73
C TYR A 211 -22.96 -6.02 -2.22
N ASN A 212 -23.25 -6.04 -0.92
CA ASN A 212 -24.07 -7.08 -0.30
C ASN A 212 -25.53 -7.13 -0.81
N ARG A 213 -26.04 -6.12 -1.52
CA ARG A 213 -27.30 -6.25 -2.28
C ARG A 213 -27.25 -7.40 -3.29
N ALA A 214 -26.08 -7.69 -3.86
CA ALA A 214 -25.89 -8.81 -4.77
C ALA A 214 -25.86 -10.19 -4.08
N SER A 215 -25.94 -10.26 -2.73
CA SER A 215 -26.10 -11.54 -2.01
C SER A 215 -27.50 -12.16 -2.18
N ALA A 216 -28.44 -11.41 -2.75
CA ALA A 216 -29.81 -11.83 -3.04
C ALA A 216 -30.15 -11.62 -4.51
N ASP A 217 -31.14 -12.37 -5.00
CA ASP A 217 -31.67 -12.23 -6.35
C ASP A 217 -32.48 -10.93 -6.54
N ILE A 218 -33.05 -10.75 -7.74
CA ILE A 218 -33.83 -9.55 -8.08
C ILE A 218 -35.09 -9.41 -7.23
N ASN A 219 -35.63 -10.52 -6.70
CA ASN A 219 -36.80 -10.56 -5.83
C ASN A 219 -36.43 -10.40 -4.34
N GLY A 220 -35.15 -10.20 -4.05
CA GLY A 220 -34.63 -10.01 -2.69
C GLY A 220 -34.51 -11.32 -1.90
N LYS A 221 -34.62 -12.47 -2.57
CA LYS A 221 -34.40 -13.77 -1.93
C LYS A 221 -32.89 -14.08 -1.93
N PRO A 222 -32.30 -14.50 -0.79
CA PRO A 222 -30.89 -14.89 -0.74
C PRO A 222 -30.55 -15.99 -1.76
N TRP A 223 -29.39 -15.86 -2.42
CA TRP A 223 -28.86 -16.90 -3.31
C TRP A 223 -28.59 -18.19 -2.53
N ASP A 224 -27.97 -18.05 -1.36
CA ASP A 224 -27.82 -19.09 -0.37
C ASP A 224 -28.54 -18.68 0.92
N PRO A 225 -29.63 -19.36 1.32
CA PRO A 225 -30.39 -19.02 2.51
C PRO A 225 -29.57 -19.18 3.81
N LYS A 226 -28.48 -19.94 3.81
CA LYS A 226 -27.58 -20.10 4.96
C LYS A 226 -26.57 -18.95 5.10
N ARG A 227 -26.50 -18.05 4.12
CA ARG A 227 -25.56 -16.92 4.06
C ARG A 227 -26.28 -15.60 3.75
N MET A 228 -27.47 -15.41 4.31
CA MET A 228 -28.22 -14.16 4.17
C MET A 228 -27.44 -13.02 4.83
N LEU A 229 -27.12 -11.98 4.05
CA LEU A 229 -26.52 -10.74 4.57
C LEU A 229 -27.59 -9.68 4.77
N ILE A 230 -28.44 -9.45 3.76
CA ILE A 230 -29.57 -8.51 3.84
C ILE A 230 -30.84 -9.11 3.25
N GLN A 231 -31.98 -8.59 3.69
CA GLN A 231 -33.32 -8.93 3.23
C GLN A 231 -34.24 -7.70 3.28
N TRP A 232 -35.26 -7.69 2.42
CA TRP A 232 -36.28 -6.65 2.38
C TRP A 232 -37.41 -6.95 3.38
N ASN A 233 -37.78 -5.99 4.23
CA ASN A 233 -38.84 -6.17 5.22
C ASN A 233 -40.21 -5.58 4.81
N GLY A 234 -40.33 -5.07 3.57
CA GLY A 234 -41.50 -4.35 3.07
C GLY A 234 -41.30 -2.84 2.90
N SER A 235 -40.35 -2.23 3.63
CA SER A 235 -40.07 -0.78 3.58
C SER A 235 -38.59 -0.41 3.55
N LYS A 236 -37.70 -1.28 4.04
CA LYS A 236 -36.25 -1.08 4.03
C LYS A 236 -35.49 -2.42 3.98
N TRP A 237 -34.21 -2.33 3.63
CA TRP A 237 -33.26 -3.44 3.74
C TRP A 237 -32.72 -3.53 5.18
N THR A 238 -32.63 -4.75 5.70
CA THR A 238 -32.10 -5.07 7.04
C THR A 238 -31.39 -6.42 6.99
N GLY A 239 -30.56 -6.79 7.97
CA GLY A 239 -30.01 -8.13 8.04
C GLY A 239 -28.78 -8.24 8.94
N ASN A 240 -27.92 -9.19 8.61
CA ASN A 240 -26.68 -9.53 9.32
C ASN A 240 -25.51 -8.58 8.97
N ASP A 241 -25.67 -7.70 7.98
CA ASP A 241 -24.74 -6.61 7.65
C ASP A 241 -25.53 -5.32 7.35
N ILE A 242 -24.85 -4.17 7.39
CA ILE A 242 -25.45 -2.90 6.96
C ILE A 242 -25.64 -2.95 5.43
N PRO A 243 -26.83 -2.64 4.90
CA PRO A 243 -27.04 -2.65 3.45
C PRO A 243 -26.12 -1.68 2.73
N ASP A 244 -25.32 -2.20 1.79
CA ASP A 244 -24.57 -1.41 0.81
C ASP A 244 -25.48 -1.02 -0.35
N PHE A 245 -26.55 -0.31 -0.01
CA PHE A 245 -27.64 0.00 -0.92
C PHE A 245 -28.49 1.16 -0.40
N GLY A 246 -29.34 1.69 -1.26
CA GLY A 246 -30.43 2.59 -0.87
C GLY A 246 -31.64 1.82 -0.34
N ASN A 247 -32.83 2.39 -0.51
CA ASN A 247 -34.12 1.80 -0.11
C ASN A 247 -34.94 1.26 -1.30
N ALA A 248 -34.34 1.06 -2.48
CA ALA A 248 -35.07 0.56 -3.64
C ALA A 248 -35.63 -0.85 -3.34
N ALA A 249 -36.94 -1.04 -3.56
CA ALA A 249 -37.61 -2.30 -3.34
C ALA A 249 -37.14 -3.39 -4.33
N PRO A 250 -37.28 -4.68 -4.01
CA PRO A 250 -37.03 -5.76 -4.96
C PRO A 250 -37.83 -5.60 -6.27
N GLY A 251 -37.25 -6.04 -7.39
CA GLY A 251 -37.84 -5.92 -8.74
C GLY A 251 -37.66 -4.56 -9.42
N THR A 252 -37.15 -3.54 -8.73
CA THR A 252 -36.80 -2.24 -9.34
C THR A 252 -35.53 -2.34 -10.21
N PRO A 253 -35.31 -1.39 -11.15
CA PRO A 253 -34.14 -1.42 -12.04
C PRO A 253 -32.82 -0.99 -11.37
N THR A 254 -32.83 -0.59 -10.09
CA THR A 254 -31.64 -0.11 -9.39
C THR A 254 -30.62 -1.23 -9.17
N GLY A 255 -29.44 -1.10 -9.79
CA GLY A 255 -28.37 -2.10 -9.72
C GLY A 255 -27.58 -2.10 -8.40
N PRO A 256 -27.01 -3.25 -7.98
CA PRO A 256 -26.39 -3.43 -6.66
C PRO A 256 -25.01 -2.77 -6.48
N PHE A 257 -24.39 -2.24 -7.53
CA PHE A 257 -23.08 -1.58 -7.47
C PHE A 257 -23.25 -0.05 -7.47
N ILE A 258 -23.59 0.52 -6.31
CA ILE A 258 -24.11 1.89 -6.19
C ILE A 258 -23.13 3.00 -6.60
N MET A 259 -21.83 2.72 -6.61
CA MET A 259 -20.81 3.69 -7.04
C MET A 259 -20.63 3.72 -8.56
N GLN A 260 -21.25 2.77 -9.27
CA GLN A 260 -21.17 2.67 -10.72
C GLN A 260 -22.30 3.49 -11.35
N PRO A 261 -22.02 4.36 -12.34
CA PRO A 261 -23.05 5.13 -13.04
C PRO A 261 -24.20 4.27 -13.59
N GLU A 262 -23.89 3.05 -14.03
CA GLU A 262 -24.85 2.09 -14.57
C GLU A 262 -25.35 1.05 -13.54
N GLY A 263 -24.88 1.10 -12.28
CA GLY A 263 -25.29 0.20 -11.20
C GLY A 263 -24.79 -1.25 -11.31
N MET A 264 -23.85 -1.55 -12.22
CA MET A 264 -23.43 -2.91 -12.58
C MET A 264 -21.93 -3.19 -12.37
N GLY A 265 -21.61 -4.46 -12.11
CA GLY A 265 -20.25 -4.99 -12.25
C GLY A 265 -19.90 -5.12 -13.73
N ARG A 266 -18.74 -4.59 -14.13
CA ARG A 266 -18.34 -4.51 -15.55
C ARG A 266 -17.61 -5.78 -15.97
N LEU A 267 -18.18 -6.51 -16.92
CA LEU A 267 -17.44 -7.50 -17.73
C LEU A 267 -16.60 -6.78 -18.80
N PHE A 268 -17.17 -5.77 -19.43
CA PHE A 268 -16.49 -4.87 -20.37
C PHE A 268 -16.21 -3.54 -19.67
N ALA A 269 -14.94 -3.18 -19.50
CA ALA A 269 -14.51 -2.07 -18.65
C ALA A 269 -14.63 -0.67 -19.28
N ILE A 270 -15.36 -0.55 -20.41
CA ILE A 270 -15.52 0.69 -21.18
C ILE A 270 -14.18 1.39 -21.43
N ASN A 271 -14.03 2.65 -21.06
CA ASN A 271 -12.81 3.44 -21.24
C ASN A 271 -12.00 3.59 -19.94
N LYS A 272 -12.12 2.67 -18.98
CA LYS A 272 -11.46 2.81 -17.67
C LYS A 272 -10.01 2.34 -17.63
N MET A 273 -9.65 1.36 -18.46
CA MET A 273 -8.32 0.75 -18.47
C MET A 273 -7.49 1.31 -19.62
N ALA A 274 -6.19 1.53 -19.38
CA ALA A 274 -5.27 2.06 -20.38
C ALA A 274 -5.09 1.11 -21.57
N GLU A 275 -5.00 -0.19 -21.30
CA GLU A 275 -4.65 -1.26 -22.26
C GLU A 275 -5.84 -1.94 -22.93
N GLY A 276 -7.06 -1.55 -22.59
CA GLY A 276 -8.27 -2.04 -23.24
C GLY A 276 -9.37 -2.50 -22.30
N PRO A 277 -10.61 -2.64 -22.80
CA PRO A 277 -11.78 -2.94 -21.98
C PRO A 277 -11.88 -4.40 -21.52
N PHE A 278 -11.06 -5.28 -22.08
CA PHE A 278 -10.91 -6.67 -21.68
C PHE A 278 -9.44 -6.95 -21.37
N PRO A 279 -9.14 -7.84 -20.41
CA PRO A 279 -7.80 -8.35 -20.23
C PRO A 279 -7.32 -9.13 -21.46
N GLU A 280 -6.06 -8.98 -21.81
CA GLU A 280 -5.37 -9.70 -22.88
C GLU A 280 -3.96 -10.09 -22.39
N HIS A 281 -3.44 -11.23 -22.86
CA HIS A 281 -2.12 -11.68 -22.42
C HIS A 281 -1.00 -10.93 -23.14
N TYR A 282 -0.16 -10.28 -22.36
CA TYR A 282 1.09 -9.69 -22.82
C TYR A 282 2.26 -10.19 -21.97
N GLU A 283 3.39 -10.42 -22.61
CA GLU A 283 4.60 -10.86 -21.94
C GLU A 283 5.22 -9.74 -21.08
N PRO A 284 5.92 -10.08 -19.99
CA PRO A 284 6.77 -9.14 -19.27
C PRO A 284 7.77 -8.45 -20.20
N ILE A 285 8.28 -7.27 -19.80
CA ILE A 285 9.24 -6.52 -20.63
C ILE A 285 10.52 -7.33 -20.86
N GLU A 286 10.99 -8.01 -19.82
CA GLU A 286 12.05 -9.01 -19.91
C GLU A 286 11.44 -10.42 -19.86
N THR A 287 11.04 -10.96 -21.01
CA THR A 287 10.49 -12.32 -21.13
C THR A 287 11.56 -13.35 -21.53
N PRO A 288 11.56 -14.56 -20.92
CA PRO A 288 12.49 -15.64 -21.30
C PRO A 288 12.23 -16.17 -22.70
N LEU A 289 11.06 -15.90 -23.29
CA LEU A 289 10.70 -16.39 -24.62
C LEU A 289 11.21 -15.45 -25.74
N GLY A 290 11.33 -14.15 -25.43
CA GLY A 290 11.62 -13.11 -26.42
C GLY A 290 10.51 -12.90 -27.46
N THR A 291 9.32 -13.49 -27.25
CA THR A 291 8.14 -13.38 -28.11
C THR A 291 6.89 -13.71 -27.28
N ASN A 292 5.71 -13.32 -27.78
CA ASN A 292 4.42 -13.74 -27.23
C ASN A 292 3.79 -14.80 -28.15
N PRO A 293 3.59 -16.04 -27.68
CA PRO A 293 3.00 -17.10 -28.50
C PRO A 293 1.57 -16.82 -29.01
N LEU A 294 0.77 -16.01 -28.31
CA LEU A 294 -0.59 -15.69 -28.78
C LEU A 294 -0.58 -14.77 -30.00
N HIS A 295 0.26 -13.75 -29.98
CA HIS A 295 0.36 -12.76 -31.05
C HIS A 295 1.78 -12.17 -31.11
N PRO A 296 2.71 -12.79 -31.87
CA PRO A 296 4.12 -12.38 -31.91
C PRO A 296 4.38 -10.93 -32.36
N ASN A 297 3.40 -10.29 -33.02
CA ASN A 297 3.51 -8.88 -33.41
C ASN A 297 3.35 -7.90 -32.25
N VAL A 298 2.75 -8.32 -31.13
CA VAL A 298 2.57 -7.50 -29.92
C VAL A 298 3.03 -8.33 -28.73
N VAL A 299 4.32 -8.23 -28.41
CA VAL A 299 4.94 -9.10 -27.39
C VAL A 299 4.49 -8.70 -25.99
N SER A 300 4.85 -7.50 -25.57
CA SER A 300 4.50 -6.90 -24.27
C SER A 300 3.36 -5.90 -24.42
N ASN A 301 2.86 -5.39 -23.28
CA ASN A 301 1.70 -4.51 -23.26
C ASN A 301 1.98 -3.25 -24.11
N PRO A 302 1.13 -2.94 -25.11
CA PRO A 302 1.40 -1.92 -26.12
C PRO A 302 1.32 -0.48 -25.60
N VAL A 303 0.83 -0.27 -24.38
CA VAL A 303 0.68 1.07 -23.76
C VAL A 303 1.56 1.27 -22.53
N VAL A 304 2.52 0.36 -22.30
CA VAL A 304 3.53 0.55 -21.25
C VAL A 304 4.36 1.80 -21.54
N ARG A 305 4.56 2.61 -20.50
CA ARG A 305 5.53 3.70 -20.54
C ARG A 305 6.89 3.16 -20.14
N LEU A 306 7.85 3.23 -21.06
CA LEU A 306 9.25 2.88 -20.82
C LEU A 306 10.14 4.04 -21.27
N TYR A 307 10.85 4.65 -20.32
CA TYR A 307 11.81 5.71 -20.65
C TYR A 307 13.03 5.13 -21.37
N GLU A 308 13.64 5.94 -22.23
CA GLU A 308 14.80 5.54 -23.02
C GLU A 308 15.97 5.05 -22.15
N GLN A 309 16.26 5.77 -21.06
CA GLN A 309 17.33 5.41 -20.12
C GLN A 309 17.09 4.05 -19.45
N ASP A 310 15.83 3.71 -19.20
CA ASP A 310 15.44 2.43 -18.60
C ASP A 310 15.41 1.31 -19.64
N ALA A 311 15.02 1.61 -20.89
CA ALA A 311 15.08 0.66 -22.01
C ALA A 311 16.51 0.16 -22.26
N LEU A 312 17.51 1.05 -22.18
CA LEU A 312 18.94 0.70 -22.29
C LEU A 312 19.43 -0.26 -21.19
N ARG A 313 18.67 -0.36 -20.09
CA ARG A 313 18.98 -1.21 -18.93
C ARG A 313 18.15 -2.48 -18.89
N MET A 314 17.42 -2.81 -19.97
CA MET A 314 16.73 -4.09 -20.12
C MET A 314 17.67 -5.13 -20.74
N GLY A 315 17.71 -6.30 -20.12
CA GLY A 315 18.40 -7.49 -20.57
C GLY A 315 17.58 -8.26 -21.59
N LYS A 316 18.25 -9.23 -22.24
CA LYS A 316 17.62 -10.19 -23.14
C LYS A 316 18.01 -11.60 -22.72
N LYS A 317 17.18 -12.57 -23.12
CA LYS A 317 17.30 -13.98 -22.70
C LYS A 317 18.66 -14.61 -23.02
N GLU A 318 19.36 -14.12 -24.05
CA GLU A 318 20.67 -14.63 -24.44
C GLU A 318 21.74 -14.39 -23.35
N GLN A 319 21.60 -13.34 -22.55
CA GLN A 319 22.50 -13.05 -21.42
C GLN A 319 21.88 -13.39 -20.07
N PHE A 320 20.55 -13.30 -19.96
CA PHE A 320 19.81 -13.50 -18.73
C PHE A 320 18.66 -14.50 -19.00
N PRO A 321 18.94 -15.81 -19.01
CA PRO A 321 18.00 -16.80 -19.54
C PRO A 321 16.88 -17.21 -18.56
N TYR A 322 17.01 -16.86 -17.28
CA TYR A 322 16.10 -17.35 -16.23
C TYR A 322 15.14 -16.26 -15.78
N VAL A 323 13.92 -16.66 -15.43
CA VAL A 323 12.96 -15.74 -14.81
C VAL A 323 13.44 -15.40 -13.39
N GLY A 324 13.63 -14.12 -13.11
CA GLY A 324 13.79 -13.59 -11.77
C GLY A 324 12.45 -13.16 -11.20
N THR A 325 12.20 -13.49 -9.92
CA THR A 325 11.01 -13.03 -9.20
C THR A 325 11.34 -12.70 -7.74
N THR A 326 10.72 -11.64 -7.20
CA THR A 326 10.94 -11.19 -5.82
C THR A 326 9.70 -11.39 -4.95
N TYR A 327 9.88 -11.85 -3.70
CA TYR A 327 8.77 -12.16 -2.80
C TYR A 327 9.17 -12.03 -1.32
N ARG A 328 8.22 -12.35 -0.44
CA ARG A 328 8.36 -12.25 1.01
C ARG A 328 8.54 -13.64 1.64
N LEU A 329 9.14 -13.65 2.82
CA LEU A 329 9.17 -14.75 3.78
C LEU A 329 8.35 -14.33 5.00
N THR A 330 7.70 -15.29 5.63
CA THR A 330 6.77 -15.07 6.76
C THR A 330 7.43 -14.31 7.91
N GLU A 331 8.71 -14.60 8.16
CA GLU A 331 9.47 -14.17 9.32
C GLU A 331 9.92 -12.72 9.23
N HIS A 332 9.87 -12.10 8.03
CA HIS A 332 10.32 -10.73 7.82
C HIS A 332 9.28 -9.82 7.16
N PHE A 333 9.33 -8.54 7.53
CA PHE A 333 8.56 -7.48 6.90
C PHE A 333 9.51 -6.50 6.21
N HIS A 334 9.52 -6.54 4.88
CA HIS A 334 10.43 -5.76 4.03
C HIS A 334 11.87 -5.80 4.57
N THR A 335 12.57 -4.67 4.59
CA THR A 335 13.88 -4.46 5.21
C THR A 335 13.78 -3.87 6.62
N TRP A 336 12.57 -3.86 7.22
CA TRP A 336 12.33 -3.32 8.56
C TRP A 336 12.71 -4.32 9.64
N THR A 337 12.13 -5.52 9.64
CA THR A 337 12.28 -6.42 10.80
C THR A 337 13.66 -7.06 10.93
N LYS A 338 14.57 -6.89 9.96
CA LYS A 338 15.99 -7.24 10.14
C LYS A 338 16.70 -6.41 11.22
N HIS A 339 16.06 -5.36 11.73
CA HIS A 339 16.50 -4.61 12.92
C HIS A 339 16.04 -5.25 14.24
N ALA A 340 15.08 -6.17 14.20
CA ALA A 340 14.60 -6.90 15.37
C ALA A 340 15.34 -8.25 15.51
N LEU A 341 15.95 -8.47 16.68
CA LEU A 341 16.79 -9.65 16.92
C LEU A 341 16.01 -10.97 16.76
N LEU A 342 14.76 -11.04 17.21
CA LEU A 342 13.92 -12.24 17.08
C LEU A 342 13.75 -12.67 15.61
N ASN A 343 13.46 -11.71 14.73
CA ASN A 343 13.29 -11.97 13.30
C ASN A 343 14.63 -12.31 12.63
N ALA A 344 15.69 -11.60 13.01
CA ALA A 344 17.04 -11.91 12.55
C ALA A 344 17.50 -13.32 12.98
N ILE A 345 17.07 -13.84 14.13
CA ILE A 345 17.34 -15.23 14.51
C ILE A 345 16.55 -16.20 13.64
N ALA A 346 15.29 -15.87 13.33
CA ALA A 346 14.40 -16.74 12.55
C ALA A 346 14.86 -16.92 11.10
N GLN A 347 15.31 -15.85 10.43
CA GLN A 347 15.83 -15.89 9.06
C GLN A 347 17.12 -15.05 8.93
N PRO A 348 18.28 -15.58 9.35
CA PRO A 348 19.47 -14.79 9.64
C PRO A 348 20.27 -14.29 8.45
N GLU A 349 20.19 -14.97 7.30
CA GLU A 349 21.10 -14.73 6.18
C GLU A 349 20.37 -14.81 4.84
N GLN A 350 20.77 -13.94 3.91
CA GLN A 350 20.19 -13.87 2.59
C GLN A 350 20.43 -15.14 1.79
N PHE A 351 19.36 -15.62 1.17
CA PHE A 351 19.41 -16.72 0.22
C PHE A 351 18.60 -16.42 -1.04
N VAL A 352 18.79 -17.26 -2.06
CA VAL A 352 17.94 -17.34 -3.25
C VAL A 352 17.49 -18.78 -3.45
N GLU A 353 16.32 -18.98 -4.03
CA GLU A 353 15.77 -20.31 -4.28
C GLU A 353 15.96 -20.69 -5.75
N ILE A 354 16.44 -21.91 -5.99
CA ILE A 354 16.59 -22.48 -7.34
C ILE A 354 16.16 -23.94 -7.38
N SER A 355 15.79 -24.42 -8.58
CA SER A 355 15.43 -25.82 -8.80
C SER A 355 16.64 -26.75 -8.69
N GLU A 356 16.40 -28.03 -8.43
CA GLU A 356 17.45 -29.07 -8.48
C GLU A 356 18.08 -29.17 -9.89
N THR A 357 17.28 -28.97 -10.95
CA THR A 357 17.73 -29.02 -12.34
C THR A 357 18.72 -27.90 -12.65
N LEU A 358 18.38 -26.65 -12.32
CA LEU A 358 19.25 -25.50 -12.53
C LEU A 358 20.53 -25.61 -11.70
N ALA A 359 20.40 -26.03 -10.44
CA ALA A 359 21.55 -26.23 -9.56
C ALA A 359 22.52 -27.27 -10.12
N ALA A 360 22.02 -28.41 -10.60
CA ALA A 360 22.83 -29.45 -11.23
C ALA A 360 23.52 -28.94 -12.51
N ALA A 361 22.80 -28.21 -13.37
CA ALA A 361 23.35 -27.63 -14.60
C ALA A 361 24.50 -26.63 -14.34
N LYS A 362 24.47 -25.93 -13.20
CA LYS A 362 25.48 -24.94 -12.80
C LYS A 362 26.51 -25.47 -11.79
N GLY A 363 26.42 -26.73 -11.36
CA GLY A 363 27.31 -27.31 -10.36
C GLY A 363 27.21 -26.66 -8.98
N ILE A 364 25.99 -26.26 -8.57
CA ILE A 364 25.70 -25.60 -7.30
C ILE A 364 25.12 -26.64 -6.33
N ASN A 365 25.80 -26.88 -5.20
CA ASN A 365 25.25 -27.67 -4.12
C ASN A 365 24.31 -26.82 -3.25
N ASN A 366 23.40 -27.47 -2.54
CA ASN A 366 22.58 -26.78 -1.55
C ASN A 366 23.47 -26.13 -0.48
N GLY A 367 23.25 -24.84 -0.19
CA GLY A 367 24.05 -24.06 0.76
C GLY A 367 25.28 -23.37 0.17
N ASP A 368 25.65 -23.63 -1.09
CA ASP A 368 26.73 -22.91 -1.75
C ASP A 368 26.40 -21.42 -1.91
N ARG A 369 27.43 -20.56 -1.97
CA ARG A 369 27.26 -19.16 -2.39
C ARG A 369 27.12 -19.05 -3.90
N VAL A 370 26.26 -18.13 -4.32
CA VAL A 370 25.96 -17.83 -5.71
C VAL A 370 25.94 -16.33 -5.95
N THR A 371 26.15 -15.93 -7.19
CA THR A 371 25.90 -14.56 -7.68
C THR A 371 24.74 -14.59 -8.65
N VAL A 372 23.68 -13.85 -8.31
CA VAL A 372 22.53 -13.63 -9.20
C VAL A 372 22.70 -12.24 -9.80
N SER A 373 22.57 -12.13 -11.12
CA SER A 373 22.77 -10.88 -11.84
C SER A 373 21.66 -10.62 -12.84
N SER A 374 21.38 -9.34 -13.06
CA SER A 374 20.55 -8.88 -14.17
C SER A 374 21.32 -7.83 -14.96
N LYS A 375 20.70 -7.24 -15.98
CA LYS A 375 21.32 -6.16 -16.76
C LYS A 375 21.68 -4.93 -15.90
N ARG A 376 21.10 -4.81 -14.70
CA ARG A 376 21.19 -3.63 -13.85
C ARG A 376 22.24 -3.73 -12.74
N GLY A 377 22.59 -4.94 -12.31
CA GLY A 377 23.48 -5.18 -11.19
C GLY A 377 23.46 -6.65 -10.74
N PHE A 378 24.00 -6.92 -9.56
CA PHE A 378 24.09 -8.26 -9.00
C PHE A 378 23.88 -8.28 -7.49
N ILE A 379 23.60 -9.46 -6.95
CA ILE A 379 23.62 -9.78 -5.52
C ILE A 379 24.39 -11.08 -5.30
N ARG A 380 24.89 -11.28 -4.07
CA ARG A 380 25.46 -12.57 -3.64
C ARG A 380 24.67 -13.11 -2.47
N ALA A 381 24.36 -14.40 -2.50
CA ALA A 381 23.51 -15.03 -1.50
C ALA A 381 23.83 -16.52 -1.37
N VAL A 382 23.29 -17.16 -0.33
CA VAL A 382 23.27 -18.62 -0.21
C VAL A 382 22.25 -19.21 -1.19
N ALA A 383 22.53 -20.36 -1.80
CA ALA A 383 21.59 -21.08 -2.64
C ALA A 383 20.78 -22.09 -1.83
N VAL A 384 19.45 -21.93 -1.82
CA VAL A 384 18.50 -22.94 -1.37
C VAL A 384 18.03 -23.72 -2.59
N VAL A 385 18.59 -24.92 -2.78
CA VAL A 385 18.26 -25.83 -3.88
C VAL A 385 17.08 -26.69 -3.46
N THR A 386 15.99 -26.67 -4.23
CA THR A 386 14.75 -27.30 -3.78
C THR A 386 13.83 -27.76 -4.93
N ARG A 387 13.11 -28.86 -4.71
CA ARG A 387 12.02 -29.35 -5.59
C ARG A 387 10.77 -28.48 -5.57
N ARG A 388 10.69 -27.49 -4.67
CA ARG A 388 9.59 -26.51 -4.64
C ARG A 388 9.63 -25.61 -5.88
N LEU A 389 10.82 -25.37 -6.44
CA LEU A 389 10.99 -24.75 -7.76
C LEU A 389 11.30 -25.83 -8.79
N LYS A 390 10.67 -25.73 -9.95
CA LYS A 390 10.85 -26.66 -11.07
C LYS A 390 10.82 -25.88 -12.39
N PRO A 391 11.57 -26.34 -13.42
CA PRO A 391 11.39 -25.81 -14.75
C PRO A 391 10.00 -26.14 -15.28
N LEU A 392 9.46 -25.24 -16.12
CA LEU A 392 8.21 -25.45 -16.85
C LEU A 392 8.48 -25.54 -18.35
N ASN A 393 7.70 -26.39 -19.03
CA ASN A 393 7.67 -26.45 -20.49
C ASN A 393 6.84 -25.27 -21.01
N VAL A 394 7.48 -24.27 -21.60
CA VAL A 394 6.80 -23.08 -22.15
C VAL A 394 7.30 -22.83 -23.56
N ASN A 395 6.39 -22.86 -24.53
CA ASN A 395 6.70 -22.62 -25.96
C ASN A 395 7.90 -23.45 -26.47
N GLY A 396 7.95 -24.74 -26.10
CA GLY A 396 9.04 -25.66 -26.47
C GLY A 396 10.35 -25.47 -25.71
N GLN A 397 10.40 -24.59 -24.71
CA GLN A 397 11.58 -24.32 -23.88
C GLN A 397 11.38 -24.81 -22.45
N GLN A 398 12.48 -25.14 -21.78
CA GLN A 398 12.52 -25.35 -20.34
C GLN A 398 12.82 -24.03 -19.65
N VAL A 399 11.80 -23.39 -19.09
CA VAL A 399 11.94 -22.10 -18.40
C VAL A 399 12.19 -22.35 -16.92
N GLU A 400 13.36 -21.95 -16.44
CA GLU A 400 13.72 -21.95 -15.02
C GLU A 400 13.37 -20.62 -14.35
N THR A 401 13.17 -20.66 -13.03
CA THR A 401 12.93 -19.49 -12.19
C THR A 401 13.96 -19.44 -11.06
N VAL A 402 14.48 -18.25 -10.78
CA VAL A 402 15.30 -17.92 -9.60
C VAL A 402 14.45 -17.07 -8.68
N GLY A 403 14.27 -17.53 -7.44
CA GLY A 403 13.51 -16.83 -6.42
C GLY A 403 14.38 -15.98 -5.51
N ILE A 404 14.02 -14.70 -5.31
CA ILE A 404 14.81 -13.73 -4.55
C ILE A 404 13.97 -13.07 -3.45
N PRO A 405 14.07 -13.50 -2.18
CA PRO A 405 13.43 -12.81 -1.07
C PRO A 405 14.04 -11.44 -0.77
N ILE A 406 13.24 -10.51 -0.27
CA ILE A 406 13.52 -9.07 -0.28
C ILE A 406 14.08 -8.47 1.03
N HIS A 407 14.44 -9.30 2.00
CA HIS A 407 14.47 -8.87 3.40
C HIS A 407 15.81 -8.36 3.93
N TRP A 408 16.89 -8.60 3.20
CA TRP A 408 18.24 -8.23 3.61
C TRP A 408 18.69 -6.93 2.95
N GLY A 409 19.71 -6.33 3.54
CA GLY A 409 20.28 -5.06 3.13
C GLY A 409 21.57 -4.79 3.89
N PHE A 410 21.91 -3.53 4.06
CA PHE A 410 23.17 -3.11 4.69
C PHE A 410 23.02 -2.45 6.06
N GLU A 411 21.80 -2.30 6.55
CA GLU A 411 21.50 -1.86 7.92
C GLU A 411 20.75 -2.95 8.69
N GLY A 412 20.90 -3.02 10.02
CA GLY A 412 20.16 -3.97 10.87
C GLY A 412 21.06 -4.99 11.58
N VAL A 413 20.43 -5.95 12.27
CA VAL A 413 21.10 -6.94 13.13
C VAL A 413 21.13 -8.36 12.53
N ALA A 414 20.39 -8.61 11.45
CA ALA A 414 20.61 -9.79 10.61
C ALA A 414 21.97 -9.73 9.90
N ARG A 415 22.42 -10.84 9.29
CA ARG A 415 23.65 -10.79 8.50
C ARG A 415 23.46 -9.83 7.31
N LYS A 416 24.48 -8.98 7.11
CA LYS A 416 24.54 -8.06 5.98
C LYS A 416 24.37 -8.80 4.65
N GLY A 417 23.59 -8.21 3.75
CA GLY A 417 23.32 -8.73 2.41
C GLY A 417 23.19 -7.60 1.40
N TYR A 418 22.41 -7.86 0.36
CA TYR A 418 22.17 -6.96 -0.76
C TYR A 418 20.68 -6.66 -0.89
N ILE A 419 20.37 -5.44 -1.31
CA ILE A 419 19.01 -5.06 -1.68
C ILE A 419 18.59 -5.83 -2.94
N ALA A 420 17.51 -6.63 -2.85
CA ALA A 420 17.01 -7.42 -3.98
C ALA A 420 16.65 -6.56 -5.21
N ASN A 421 16.19 -5.33 -4.99
CA ASN A 421 15.87 -4.36 -6.04
C ASN A 421 17.09 -3.87 -6.85
N THR A 422 18.31 -4.27 -6.51
CA THR A 422 19.46 -4.16 -7.41
C THR A 422 19.20 -4.89 -8.75
N LEU A 423 18.37 -5.93 -8.73
CA LEU A 423 18.10 -6.77 -9.90
C LEU A 423 16.90 -6.33 -10.74
N THR A 424 15.92 -5.63 -10.16
CA THR A 424 14.58 -5.45 -10.74
C THR A 424 14.52 -4.36 -11.82
N PRO A 425 13.70 -4.52 -12.87
CA PRO A 425 13.56 -3.52 -13.93
C PRO A 425 12.85 -2.25 -13.43
N ASN A 426 13.13 -1.12 -14.08
CA ASN A 426 12.49 0.17 -13.79
C ASN A 426 11.40 0.48 -14.81
N VAL A 427 10.34 -0.33 -14.80
CA VAL A 427 9.16 -0.25 -15.66
C VAL A 427 7.97 -0.79 -14.89
N GLY A 428 6.75 -0.36 -15.21
CA GLY A 428 5.57 -0.76 -14.46
C GLY A 428 4.28 -0.84 -15.26
N ASP A 429 3.22 -1.18 -14.56
CA ASP A 429 1.84 -1.27 -15.06
C ASP A 429 1.43 -0.01 -15.84
N ALA A 430 0.71 -0.20 -16.95
CA ALA A 430 0.28 0.89 -17.82
C ALA A 430 -0.65 1.90 -17.14
N ASN A 431 -1.42 1.46 -16.14
CA ASN A 431 -2.38 2.31 -15.44
C ASN A 431 -1.73 3.08 -14.28
N SER A 432 -1.10 2.35 -13.37
CA SER A 432 -0.63 2.84 -12.07
C SER A 432 0.87 3.09 -12.01
N GLN A 433 1.62 2.62 -13.00
CA GLN A 433 3.08 2.61 -13.02
C GLN A 433 3.70 1.77 -11.88
N THR A 434 2.93 0.86 -11.28
CA THR A 434 3.43 -0.10 -10.27
C THR A 434 4.49 -0.99 -10.90
N PRO A 435 5.73 -1.05 -10.37
CA PRO A 435 6.81 -1.69 -11.11
C PRO A 435 6.71 -3.21 -11.22
N GLU A 436 7.28 -3.75 -12.31
CA GLU A 436 7.30 -5.17 -12.68
C GLU A 436 8.30 -5.98 -11.84
N TYR A 437 8.11 -6.02 -10.52
CA TYR A 437 9.03 -6.71 -9.60
C TYR A 437 8.91 -8.24 -9.61
N LYS A 438 7.92 -8.79 -10.30
CA LYS A 438 7.51 -10.20 -10.16
C LYS A 438 7.90 -11.10 -11.33
N ALA A 439 8.25 -10.53 -12.48
CA ALA A 439 8.73 -11.29 -13.62
C ALA A 439 9.72 -10.44 -14.40
N PHE A 440 10.99 -10.81 -14.35
CA PHE A 440 12.08 -10.16 -15.09
C PHE A 440 13.15 -11.20 -15.43
N LEU A 441 14.28 -10.80 -16.01
CA LEU A 441 15.34 -11.75 -16.37
C LEU A 441 16.60 -11.63 -15.52
N VAL A 442 17.17 -12.79 -15.18
CA VAL A 442 18.43 -12.92 -14.44
C VAL A 442 19.31 -14.04 -15.02
N ASN A 443 20.57 -14.03 -14.62
CA ASN A 443 21.51 -15.14 -14.70
C ASN A 443 21.98 -15.50 -13.28
N ILE A 444 22.51 -16.72 -13.11
CA ILE A 444 23.11 -17.20 -11.87
C ILE A 444 24.44 -17.93 -12.14
N GLU A 445 25.43 -17.66 -11.29
CA GLU A 445 26.75 -18.30 -11.31
C GLU A 445 27.18 -18.71 -9.89
N LYS A 446 28.06 -19.72 -9.80
CA LYS A 446 28.71 -20.09 -8.52
C LYS A 446 29.67 -18.98 -8.09
N ALA A 447 29.73 -18.69 -6.79
CA ALA A 447 30.50 -17.57 -6.23
C ALA A 447 31.56 -18.01 -5.20
#